data_AF-A0A347WK88-F1
#
_entry.id   AF-A0A347WK88-F1
#
_cell.length_a   1.000
_cell.length_b   1.000
_cell.length_c   1.000
_cell.angle_alpha   90.00
_cell.angle_beta   90.00
_cell.angle_gamma   90.00
#
_symmetry.space_group_name_H-M   'P 1'
#
loop_
_entity.id
_entity.type
_entity.pdbx_description
1 polymer ?
#
loop_
_entity_poly.entity_id
_entity_poly.type
_entity_poly.pdbx_seq_one_letter_code
_entity_poly.pdbx_strand_id
1 'polypeptide(L)'
;MSNSRRCYKVGAKSKSYSVTIQSNLHRHQANFQETDRFKEKAKMRYMIEAKHDELKNRHGMKQAKSVGLLGVTLQVGATIFITNMKRIIKLKEEKEANK
;
A
#
# COMPACT_ATOMS: atom_id res chain seq x y z
N MET A 1 -6.11 -31.67 9.71
CA MET A 1 -4.69 -31.28 9.63
C MET A 1 -4.09 -31.93 8.40
N SER A 2 -3.74 -31.14 7.37
CA SER A 2 -3.27 -31.66 6.08
C SER A 2 -1.84 -32.16 6.20
N ASN A 3 -1.68 -33.49 6.08
CA ASN A 3 -0.38 -34.15 6.03
C ASN A 3 0.32 -33.78 4.71
N SER A 4 1.31 -32.89 4.79
CA SER A 4 2.29 -32.66 3.72
C SER A 4 3.03 -33.98 3.45
N ARG A 5 2.66 -34.65 2.36
CA ARG A 5 3.36 -35.84 1.83
C ARG A 5 4.79 -35.43 1.53
N ARG A 6 5.74 -35.75 2.42
CA ARG A 6 7.17 -35.63 2.10
C ARG A 6 7.42 -36.50 0.87
N CYS A 7 7.87 -35.90 -0.22
CA CYS A 7 8.12 -36.52 -1.54
C CYS A 7 9.30 -37.53 -1.53
N TYR A 8 9.56 -38.17 -0.40
CA TYR A 8 10.64 -39.12 -0.22
C TYR A 8 10.21 -40.49 -0.75
N LYS A 9 10.87 -40.96 -1.81
CA LYS A 9 10.74 -42.33 -2.28
C LYS A 9 11.74 -43.22 -1.54
N VAL A 10 11.24 -44.18 -0.77
CA VAL A 10 12.06 -45.18 -0.08
C VAL A 10 12.82 -45.99 -1.12
N GLY A 11 14.15 -46.07 -1.01
CA GLY A 11 15.04 -46.76 -1.98
C GLY A 11 15.71 -45.85 -3.03
N ALA A 12 15.47 -44.54 -3.02
CA ALA A 12 16.16 -43.60 -3.91
C ALA A 12 17.66 -43.48 -3.56
N LYS A 13 18.53 -43.73 -4.55
CA LYS A 13 20.00 -43.69 -4.40
C LYS A 13 20.57 -42.30 -4.07
N SER A 14 19.84 -41.23 -4.37
CA SER A 14 20.25 -39.85 -4.06
C SER A 14 19.02 -38.96 -3.80
N LYS A 15 19.23 -37.86 -3.07
CA LYS A 15 18.23 -36.81 -2.82
C LYS A 15 18.64 -35.55 -3.60
N SER A 16 17.76 -35.05 -4.46
CA SER A 16 17.96 -33.76 -5.14
C SER A 16 17.29 -32.66 -4.33
N TYR A 17 18.05 -31.63 -3.98
CA TYR A 17 17.56 -30.41 -3.36
C TYR A 17 17.70 -29.26 -4.36
N SER A 18 16.65 -28.48 -4.56
CA SER A 18 16.74 -27.21 -5.27
C SER A 18 16.98 -26.10 -4.25
N VAL A 19 18.02 -25.31 -4.47
CA VAL A 19 18.28 -24.09 -3.70
C VAL A 19 18.11 -22.90 -4.64
N THR A 20 17.25 -21.96 -4.28
CA THR A 20 17.09 -20.71 -5.02
C THR A 20 18.15 -19.73 -4.53
N ILE A 21 19.17 -19.49 -5.35
CA ILE A 21 20.15 -18.44 -5.08
C ILE A 21 19.45 -17.09 -5.32
N GLN A 22 19.28 -16.31 -4.26
CA GLN A 22 18.68 -14.98 -4.34
C GLN A 22 19.52 -14.10 -5.29
N SER A 23 18.86 -13.43 -6.24
CA SER A 23 19.54 -12.48 -7.12
C SER A 23 20.15 -11.34 -6.30
N ASN A 24 21.22 -10.74 -6.84
CA ASN A 24 21.84 -9.57 -6.21
C ASN A 24 20.81 -8.45 -5.94
N LEU A 25 19.82 -8.29 -6.82
CA LEU A 25 18.73 -7.33 -6.64
C LEU A 25 17.90 -7.62 -5.38
N HIS A 26 17.52 -8.88 -5.14
CA HIS A 26 16.74 -9.23 -3.94
C HIS A 26 17.52 -8.97 -2.65
N ARG A 27 18.83 -9.24 -2.66
CA ARG A 27 19.70 -8.92 -1.51
C ARG A 27 19.76 -7.41 -1.25
N HIS A 28 19.85 -6.60 -2.30
CA HIS A 28 19.84 -5.13 -2.17
C HIS A 28 18.48 -4.61 -1.65
N GLN A 29 17.38 -5.17 -2.15
CA GLN A 29 16.03 -4.82 -1.67
C GLN A 29 15.84 -5.17 -0.19
N ALA A 30 16.27 -6.37 0.23
CA ALA A 30 16.21 -6.78 1.63
C ALA A 30 17.02 -5.83 2.53
N ASN A 31 18.27 -5.53 2.14
CA ASN A 31 19.11 -4.59 2.88
C ASN A 31 18.49 -3.19 2.95
N PHE A 32 17.85 -2.72 1.87
CA PHE A 32 17.16 -1.44 1.86
C PHE A 32 15.94 -1.41 2.79
N GLN A 33 15.17 -2.50 2.85
CA GLN A 33 14.01 -2.60 3.75
C GLN A 33 14.41 -2.56 5.22
N GLU A 34 15.62 -2.99 5.56
CA GLU A 34 16.15 -2.90 6.91
C GLU A 34 16.57 -1.49 7.34
N THR A 35 16.71 -0.55 6.39
CA THR A 35 17.09 0.84 6.71
C THR A 35 16.01 1.54 7.53
N ASP A 36 16.43 2.39 8.46
CA ASP A 36 15.49 3.18 9.29
C ASP A 36 14.59 4.07 8.44
N ARG A 37 15.15 4.70 7.40
CA ARG A 37 14.40 5.50 6.43
C ARG A 37 13.24 4.71 5.81
N PHE A 38 13.45 3.44 5.47
CA PHE A 38 12.38 2.60 4.92
C PHE A 38 11.35 2.26 6.00
N LYS A 39 11.80 1.85 7.18
CA LYS A 39 10.94 1.48 8.32
C LYS A 39 10.05 2.64 8.76
N GLU A 40 10.58 3.86 8.83
CA GLU A 40 9.82 5.07 9.14
C GLU A 40 8.74 5.36 8.09
N LYS A 41 9.10 5.30 6.81
CA LYS A 41 8.11 5.46 5.72
C LYS A 41 7.04 4.36 5.75
N ALA A 42 7.43 3.13 6.05
CA ALA A 42 6.50 2.00 6.12
C ALA A 42 5.47 2.18 7.24
N LYS A 43 5.86 2.74 8.39
CA LYS A 43 4.93 3.05 9.50
C LYS A 43 3.84 4.04 9.09
N MET A 44 4.11 4.95 8.16
CA MET A 44 3.11 5.92 7.68
C MET A 44 2.08 5.33 6.70
N ARG A 45 2.34 4.13 6.16
CA ARG A 45 1.56 3.55 5.08
C ARG A 45 0.09 3.33 5.42
N TYR A 46 -0.23 2.86 6.63
CA TYR A 46 -1.62 2.59 7.02
C TYR A 46 -2.49 3.86 6.98
N MET A 47 -1.93 5.02 7.37
CA MET A 47 -2.64 6.31 7.31
C MET A 47 -2.90 6.75 5.88
N ILE A 48 -1.92 6.53 4.99
CA ILE A 48 -2.03 6.87 3.57
C ILE A 48 -3.07 5.97 2.89
N GLU A 49 -3.05 4.67 3.17
CA GLU A 49 -4.00 3.71 2.60
C GLU A 49 -5.43 3.97 3.04
N ALA A 50 -5.64 4.27 4.33
CA ALA A 50 -6.95 4.66 4.84
C ALA A 50 -7.47 5.94 4.15
N LYS A 51 -6.60 6.93 3.91
CA LYS A 51 -6.98 8.16 3.20
C LYS A 51 -7.25 7.90 1.71
N HIS A 52 -6.47 7.06 1.06
CA HIS A 52 -6.75 6.67 -0.33
C HIS A 52 -8.06 5.90 -0.46
N ASP A 53 -8.40 5.04 0.49
CA ASP A 53 -9.68 4.32 0.49
C ASP A 53 -10.86 5.30 0.65
N GLU A 54 -10.75 6.25 1.58
CA GLU A 54 -11.73 7.32 1.75
C GLU A 54 -11.94 8.13 0.45
N LEU A 55 -10.85 8.58 -0.19
CA LEU A 55 -10.91 9.35 -1.43
C LEU A 55 -11.57 8.54 -2.56
N LYS A 56 -11.21 7.26 -2.70
CA LYS A 56 -11.76 6.39 -3.73
C LYS A 56 -13.24 6.11 -3.52
N ASN A 57 -13.63 5.70 -2.32
CA ASN A 57 -14.96 5.16 -2.04
C ASN A 57 -15.95 6.25 -1.62
N ARG A 58 -15.56 7.21 -0.78
CA ARG A 58 -16.46 8.25 -0.26
C ARG A 58 -16.53 9.47 -1.17
N HIS A 59 -15.43 9.81 -1.83
CA HIS A 59 -15.33 11.02 -2.67
C HIS A 59 -15.31 10.73 -4.17
N GLY A 60 -15.66 9.50 -4.57
CA GLY A 60 -15.88 9.13 -5.97
C GLY A 60 -14.64 9.12 -6.85
N MET A 61 -13.43 9.09 -6.27
CA MET A 61 -12.18 9.06 -7.03
C MET A 61 -11.92 7.69 -7.68
N LYS A 62 -12.66 6.64 -7.29
CA LYS A 62 -12.54 5.29 -7.86
C LYS A 62 -12.96 5.21 -9.33
N GLN A 63 -13.90 6.04 -9.76
CA GLN A 63 -14.43 6.04 -11.12
C GLN A 63 -13.97 7.29 -11.86
N ALA A 64 -13.44 7.13 -13.06
CA ALA A 64 -13.07 8.25 -13.92
C ALA A 64 -14.34 8.87 -14.51
N LYS A 65 -14.50 10.20 -14.37
CA LYS A 65 -15.62 10.98 -14.94
C LYS A 65 -15.33 11.47 -16.36
N SER A 66 -14.07 11.36 -16.79
CA SER A 66 -13.61 11.79 -18.11
C SER A 66 -12.56 10.81 -18.62
N VAL A 67 -12.37 10.79 -19.93
CA VAL A 67 -11.35 9.97 -20.60
C VAL A 67 -10.07 10.80 -20.72
N GLY A 68 -8.92 10.14 -20.56
CA GLY A 68 -7.60 10.74 -20.77
C GLY A 68 -6.93 11.26 -19.49
N LEU A 69 -5.60 11.39 -19.56
CA LEU A 69 -4.74 11.71 -18.43
C LEU A 69 -5.09 13.06 -17.80
N LEU A 70 -5.36 14.08 -18.62
CA LEU A 70 -5.66 15.43 -18.14
C LEU A 70 -6.93 15.46 -17.29
N GLY A 71 -8.01 14.84 -17.79
CA GLY A 71 -9.30 14.83 -17.10
C GLY A 71 -9.26 14.06 -15.78
N VAL A 72 -8.58 12.91 -15.74
CA VAL A 72 -8.35 12.16 -14.50
C VAL A 72 -7.48 12.96 -13.51
N THR A 73 -6.43 13.63 -14.00
CA THR A 73 -5.56 14.47 -13.16
C THR A 73 -6.34 15.62 -12.53
N LEU A 74 -7.17 16.31 -13.32
CA LEU A 74 -8.02 17.39 -12.82
C LEU A 74 -9.04 16.88 -11.80
N GLN A 75 -9.68 15.73 -12.06
CA GLN A 75 -10.60 15.10 -11.12
C GLN A 75 -9.91 14.79 -9.78
N VAL A 76 -8.75 14.13 -9.81
CA VAL A 76 -8.00 13.78 -8.60
C VAL A 76 -7.59 15.04 -7.83
N GLY A 77 -7.05 16.04 -8.54
CA GLY A 77 -6.63 17.32 -7.95
C GLY A 77 -7.78 18.06 -7.27
N ALA A 78 -8.92 18.19 -7.95
CA ALA A 78 -10.11 18.83 -7.40
C ALA A 78 -10.66 18.08 -6.18
N THR A 79 -10.72 16.75 -6.23
CA THR A 79 -11.18 15.93 -5.10
C THR A 79 -10.29 16.12 -3.88
N ILE A 80 -8.96 16.08 -4.03
CA ILE A 80 -8.03 16.30 -2.92
C ILE A 80 -8.19 17.71 -2.33
N PHE A 81 -8.30 18.72 -3.19
CA PHE A 81 -8.49 20.10 -2.74
C PHE A 81 -9.77 20.27 -1.93
N ILE A 82 -10.92 19.83 -2.47
CA ILE A 82 -12.22 19.99 -1.82
C ILE A 82 -12.30 19.21 -0.50
N THR A 83 -11.75 18.01 -0.45
CA THR A 83 -11.77 17.18 0.77
C THR A 83 -10.93 17.79 1.89
N ASN A 84 -9.76 18.36 1.55
CA ASN A 84 -8.95 19.10 2.51
C ASN A 84 -9.65 20.37 3.00
N MET A 85 -10.30 21.12 2.10
CA MET A 85 -11.08 22.32 2.48
C MET A 85 -12.22 21.97 3.46
N LYS A 86 -12.98 20.91 3.17
CA LYS A 86 -14.04 20.41 4.07
C LYS A 86 -13.49 20.06 5.46
N ARG A 87 -12.30 19.46 5.51
CA ARG A 87 -11.65 19.11 6.79
C ARG A 87 -11.23 20.35 7.57
N ILE A 88 -10.65 21.35 6.92
CA ILE A 88 -10.24 22.60 7.57
C ILE A 88 -11.45 23.31 8.18
N ILE A 89 -12.56 23.41 7.42
CA ILE A 89 -13.80 24.03 7.91
C ILE A 89 -14.32 23.29 9.15
N LYS A 90 -14.42 21.97 9.08
CA LYS A 90 -14.87 21.15 10.21
C LYS A 90 -14.00 21.33 11.46
N LEU A 91 -12.67 21.37 11.31
CA LEU A 91 -11.76 21.60 12.42
C LEU A 91 -11.90 22.99 13.04
N LYS A 92 -12.26 24.01 12.24
CA LYS A 92 -12.56 25.34 12.76
C LYS A 92 -13.84 25.33 13.59
N GLU A 93 -14.90 24.73 13.07
CA GLU A 93 -16.19 24.59 13.78
C GLU A 93 -16.03 23.83 15.10
N GLU A 94 -15.31 22.71 15.11
CA GLU A 94 -15.02 21.94 16.33
C GLU A 94 -14.21 22.75 17.35
N LYS A 95 -13.27 23.59 16.89
CA LYS A 95 -12.49 24.45 17.77
C LYS A 95 -13.33 25.58 18.38
N GLU A 96 -14.27 26.13 17.61
CA GLU A 96 -15.19 27.16 18.09
C GLU A 96 -16.23 26.60 19.07
N ALA A 97 -16.71 25.37 18.85
CA ALA A 97 -17.66 24.70 19.74
C ALA A 97 -17.05 24.22 21.08
N ASN A 98 -15.74 23.98 21.11
CA ASN A 98 -15.01 23.57 22.32
C ASN A 98 -14.39 24.74 23.09
N LYS A 99 -14.76 25.98 22.74
CA LYS A 99 -14.34 27.21 23.40
C LYS A 99 -15.42 27.69 24.37
#